data_AF-A0AAJ6L0G1-F1
#
_entry.id   AF-A0AAJ6L0G1-F1
#
_cell.length_a   1.000
_cell.length_b   1.000
_cell.length_c   1.000
_cell.angle_alpha   90.00
_cell.angle_beta   90.00
_cell.angle_gamma   90.00
#
_symmetry.space_group_name_H-M   'P 1'
#
loop_
_entity.id
_entity.type
_entity.pdbx_description
1 polymer ?
#
loop_
_entity_poly.entity_id
_entity_poly.type
_entity_poly.pdbx_seq_one_letter_code
_entity_poly.pdbx_strand_id
1 'polypeptide(L)'
;MGATVYLSAAAIDQLTAAQRALDEHVTSSATGYCLRCQLIGPCPTNEQAAATFTRYGRLPRRTPGATRPQLINARRITAGPDPAADLTRRYQP
;
A
#
# COMPACT_ATOMS: atom_id res chain seq x y z
N MET A 1 19.29 -0.15 24.66
CA MET A 1 20.59 -0.35 23.98
C MET A 1 20.38 -1.33 22.84
N GLY A 2 20.48 -0.88 21.59
CA GLY A 2 20.35 -1.76 20.42
C GLY A 2 21.68 -2.46 20.18
N ALA A 3 21.70 -3.79 20.21
CA ALA A 3 22.88 -4.55 19.79
C ALA A 3 23.17 -4.27 18.31
N THR A 4 24.38 -3.80 18.01
CA THR A 4 24.83 -3.62 16.63
C THR A 4 25.20 -5.00 16.08
N VAL A 5 24.24 -5.67 15.45
CA VAL A 5 24.48 -6.91 14.72
C VAL A 5 25.10 -6.57 13.37
N TYR A 6 26.30 -7.08 13.12
CA TYR A 6 26.93 -7.04 11.79
C TYR A 6 26.19 -8.02 10.88
N LEU A 7 25.47 -7.47 9.89
CA LEU A 7 24.79 -8.25 8.87
C LEU A 7 25.74 -8.50 7.70
N SER A 8 25.65 -9.68 7.11
CA SER A 8 26.34 -9.97 5.85
C SER A 8 25.78 -9.12 4.71
N ALA A 9 26.58 -8.90 3.66
CA ALA A 9 26.15 -8.16 2.48
C ALA A 9 24.85 -8.74 1.87
N ALA A 10 24.69 -10.06 1.86
CA ALA A 10 23.48 -10.73 1.40
C ALA A 10 22.25 -10.41 2.27
N ALA A 11 22.41 -10.30 3.59
CA ALA A 11 21.30 -9.92 4.47
C ALA A 11 20.90 -8.44 4.28
N ILE A 12 21.87 -7.56 3.99
CA ILE A 12 21.59 -6.15 3.67
C ILE A 12 20.83 -6.04 2.34
N ASP A 13 21.23 -6.81 1.34
CA ASP A 13 20.54 -6.85 0.04
C ASP A 13 19.08 -7.32 0.19
N GLN A 14 18.86 -8.41 0.94
CA GLN A 14 17.52 -8.91 1.25
C GLN A 14 16.64 -7.88 1.97
N LEU A 15 17.21 -7.14 2.95
CA LEU A 15 16.49 -6.07 3.64
C LEU A 15 16.18 -4.90 2.71
N THR A 16 17.07 -4.57 1.78
CA THR A 16 16.87 -3.51 0.79
C THR A 16 15.76 -3.89 -0.20
N ALA A 17 15.78 -5.13 -0.69
CA ALA A 17 14.73 -5.66 -1.56
C ALA A 17 13.38 -5.72 -0.84
N ALA A 18 13.36 -6.18 0.41
CA ALA A 18 12.15 -6.20 1.24
C ALA A 18 11.62 -4.77 1.50
N GLN A 19 12.50 -3.81 1.75
CA GLN A 19 12.10 -2.42 1.95
C GLN A 19 11.42 -1.85 0.69
N ARG A 20 11.97 -2.14 -0.48
CA ARG A 20 11.39 -1.75 -1.77
C ARG A 20 10.03 -2.41 -2.00
N ALA A 21 9.91 -3.70 -1.70
CA ALA A 21 8.64 -4.41 -1.78
C ALA A 21 7.57 -3.79 -0.86
N LEU A 22 7.92 -3.36 0.36
CA LEU A 22 6.98 -2.68 1.26
C LEU A 22 6.53 -1.31 0.73
N ASP A 23 7.41 -0.57 0.05
CA ASP A 23 7.13 0.74 -0.54
C ASP A 23 6.28 0.63 -1.82
N GLU A 24 6.53 -0.37 -2.65
CA GLU A 24 5.77 -0.63 -3.87
C GLU A 24 4.39 -1.27 -3.57
N HIS A 25 4.33 -2.16 -2.58
CA HIS A 25 3.12 -2.91 -2.23
C HIS A 25 2.35 -2.29 -1.06
N VAL A 26 2.25 -0.96 -1.03
CA VAL A 26 1.49 -0.26 -0.01
C VAL A 26 -0.01 -0.54 -0.15
N THR A 27 -0.65 -0.89 0.95
CA THR A 27 -2.11 -1.00 1.03
C THR A 27 -2.72 0.39 1.14
N SER A 28 -3.61 0.71 0.22
CA SER A 28 -4.40 1.95 0.25
C SER A 28 -5.37 1.91 1.43
N SER A 29 -5.26 2.87 2.34
CA SER A 29 -6.22 3.03 3.42
C SER A 29 -7.63 3.43 2.95
N ALA A 30 -7.78 3.89 1.71
CA ALA A 30 -9.06 4.31 1.14
C ALA A 30 -9.92 3.12 0.68
N THR A 31 -9.27 2.10 0.13
CA THR A 31 -9.96 0.97 -0.52
C THR A 31 -9.68 -0.35 0.19
N GLY A 32 -8.62 -0.43 0.98
CA GLY A 32 -8.14 -1.68 1.59
C GLY A 32 -7.40 -2.59 0.61
N TYR A 33 -7.08 -2.11 -0.60
CA TYR A 33 -6.36 -2.89 -1.62
C TYR A 33 -4.89 -2.50 -1.71
N CYS A 34 -4.04 -3.47 -2.05
CA CYS A 34 -2.66 -3.19 -2.46
C CYS A 34 -2.64 -2.33 -3.74
N LEU A 35 -1.88 -1.23 -3.74
CA LEU A 35 -1.77 -0.33 -4.90
C LEU A 35 -1.14 -1.01 -6.13
N ARG A 36 -0.26 -2.00 -5.92
CA ARG A 36 0.41 -2.72 -7.00
C ARG A 36 -0.34 -3.97 -7.45
N CYS A 37 -0.72 -4.83 -6.52
CA CYS A 37 -1.37 -6.11 -6.85
C CYS A 37 -2.87 -6.01 -7.04
N GLN A 38 -3.51 -4.92 -6.57
CA GLN A 38 -4.97 -4.75 -6.56
C GLN A 38 -5.70 -5.91 -5.85
N LEU A 39 -5.02 -6.58 -4.91
CA LEU A 39 -5.59 -7.59 -4.03
C LEU A 39 -6.15 -6.94 -2.76
N ILE A 40 -7.22 -7.53 -2.22
CA ILE A 40 -7.78 -7.17 -0.91
C ILE A 40 -6.76 -7.47 0.18
N GLY A 41 -6.54 -6.50 1.07
CA GLY A 41 -5.68 -6.67 2.23
C GLY A 41 -4.19 -6.68 1.91
N PRO A 42 -3.32 -6.83 2.93
CA PRO A 42 -1.88 -6.86 2.70
C PRO A 42 -1.57 -7.99 1.73
N CYS A 43 -1.00 -7.64 0.58
CA CYS A 43 -0.70 -8.64 -0.44
C CYS A 43 0.41 -9.58 0.08
N PRO A 44 0.49 -10.83 -0.43
CA PRO A 44 1.46 -11.81 0.04
C PRO A 44 2.92 -11.33 -0.06
N THR A 45 3.21 -10.47 -1.04
CA THR A 45 4.53 -9.83 -1.19
C THR A 45 4.85 -8.84 -0.07
N ASN A 46 3.85 -8.07 0.38
CA ASN A 46 3.99 -7.16 1.51
C ASN A 46 4.21 -7.95 2.82
N GLU A 47 3.47 -9.05 2.99
CA GLU A 47 3.60 -9.93 4.15
C GLU A 47 4.97 -10.63 4.20
N GLN A 48 5.46 -11.15 3.07
CA GLN A 48 6.80 -11.74 2.99
C GLN A 48 7.91 -10.73 3.25
N ALA A 49 7.77 -9.51 2.75
CA ALA A 49 8.70 -8.43 3.02
C ALA A 49 8.72 -8.08 4.52
N ALA A 50 7.55 -7.97 5.15
CA ALA A 50 7.44 -7.75 6.60
C ALA A 50 8.05 -8.91 7.41
N ALA A 51 7.84 -10.16 6.99
CA ALA A 51 8.42 -11.34 7.64
C ALA A 51 9.96 -11.35 7.58
N THR A 52 10.55 -10.85 6.49
CA THR A 52 12.01 -10.70 6.34
C THR A 52 12.57 -9.77 7.41
N PHE A 53 11.91 -8.63 7.67
CA PHE A 53 12.30 -7.70 8.73
C PHE A 53 12.21 -8.33 10.13
N THR A 54 11.12 -9.06 10.41
CA THR A 54 10.94 -9.80 11.67
C THR A 54 12.05 -10.83 11.87
N ARG A 55 12.43 -11.56 10.82
CA ARG A 55 13.52 -12.56 10.87
C ARG A 55 14.86 -11.95 11.28
N TYR A 56 15.15 -10.74 10.82
CA TYR A 56 16.38 -10.02 11.16
C TYR A 56 16.27 -9.15 12.42
N GLY A 57 15.11 -9.14 13.09
CA GLY A 57 14.86 -8.30 14.27
C GLY A 57 14.98 -6.79 13.97
N ARG A 58 14.72 -6.39 12.72
CA ARG A 58 14.79 -5.00 12.27
C ARG A 58 13.39 -4.47 12.00
N LEU A 59 13.20 -3.18 12.22
CA LEU A 59 11.99 -2.49 11.81
C LEU A 59 12.17 -1.93 10.40
N PRO A 60 11.19 -2.11 9.49
CA PRO A 60 11.23 -1.46 8.19
C PRO A 60 11.18 0.06 8.37
N ARG A 61 11.90 0.77 7.52
CA ARG A 61 11.74 2.22 7.41
C ARG A 61 10.39 2.49 6.76
N ARG A 62 9.56 3.30 7.40
CA ARG A 62 8.26 3.71 6.84
C ARG A 62 8.39 5.12 6.28
N THR A 63 8.03 5.30 5.02
CA THR A 63 7.91 6.61 4.41
C THR A 63 6.61 7.26 4.90
N PRO A 64 6.65 8.46 5.52
CA PRO A 64 5.44 9.14 5.96
C PRO A 64 4.52 9.41 4.77
N GLY A 65 3.23 9.15 4.93
CA GLY A 65 2.23 9.36 3.87
C GLY A 65 2.11 8.25 2.83
N ALA A 66 2.96 7.21 2.86
CA ALA A 66 2.90 6.10 1.91
C ALA A 66 1.52 5.43 1.84
N THR A 67 0.94 5.12 3.01
CA THR A 67 -0.41 4.52 3.12
C THR A 67 -1.55 5.51 2.87
N ARG A 68 -1.22 6.77 2.55
CA ARG A 68 -2.16 7.91 2.44
C ARG A 68 -3.19 7.91 3.58
N PRO A 69 -2.73 8.04 4.83
CA PRO A 69 -3.60 7.92 5.99
C PRO A 69 -4.73 8.98 6.00
N GLN A 70 -4.57 10.07 5.24
CA GLN A 70 -5.60 11.10 5.06
C GLN A 70 -6.85 10.56 4.37
N LEU A 71 -6.76 9.38 3.74
CA LEU A 71 -7.86 8.71 3.09
C LEU A 71 -8.53 7.63 3.96
N ILE A 72 -8.08 7.43 5.21
CA ILE A 72 -8.86 6.65 6.19
C ILE A 72 -10.25 7.29 6.30
N ASN A 73 -11.31 6.49 6.12
CA ASN A 73 -12.71 6.92 6.10
C ASN A 73 -13.08 7.90 4.97
N ALA A 74 -12.21 8.15 3.99
CA ALA A 74 -12.58 8.96 2.83
C ALA A 74 -13.61 8.21 1.98
N ARG A 75 -14.84 8.71 1.96
CA ARG A 75 -15.90 8.16 1.12
C ARG A 75 -15.60 8.52 -0.34
N ARG A 76 -15.47 7.52 -1.21
CA ARG A 76 -15.37 7.74 -2.65
C ARG A 76 -16.66 8.40 -3.11
N ILE A 77 -16.61 9.69 -3.44
CA ILE A 77 -17.66 10.34 -4.22
C ILE A 77 -17.48 9.78 -5.63
N THR A 78 -18.21 8.72 -5.96
CA THR A 78 -18.41 8.39 -7.37
C THR A 78 -19.02 9.65 -7.97
N ALA A 79 -18.36 10.27 -8.95
CA ALA A 79 -18.99 11.31 -9.74
C ALA A 79 -20.36 10.76 -10.14
N GLY A 80 -21.42 11.40 -9.64
CA GLY A 80 -22.77 11.06 -10.07
C GLY A 80 -22.84 11.15 -11.59
N PRO A 81 -23.79 10.47 -12.24
CA PRO A 81 -23.93 10.55 -13.69
C PRO A 81 -23.86 12.01 -14.11
N ASP A 82 -22.98 12.29 -15.08
CA ASP A 82 -22.81 13.62 -15.64
C ASP A 82 -24.22 14.20 -15.94
N PRO A 83 -24.58 15.38 -15.42
CA PRO A 83 -25.94 15.92 -15.60
C PRO A 83 -26.29 16.10 -17.08
N ALA A 84 -25.30 16.13 -17.99
CA ALA A 84 -25.55 16.12 -19.43
C ALA A 84 -26.09 14.77 -19.94
N ALA A 85 -25.78 13.65 -19.28
CA ALA A 85 -26.29 12.33 -19.66
C ALA A 85 -27.74 12.07 -19.20
N ASP A 86 -28.19 12.73 -18.12
CA ASP A 86 -29.56 12.56 -17.58
C ASP A 86 -30.62 13.30 -18.42
N LEU A 87 -30.26 14.46 -19.01
CA LEU A 87 -31.16 15.24 -19.86
C LEU A 87 -31.58 14.50 -21.14
N THR A 88 -30.66 13.72 -21.73
CA THR A 88 -30.94 12.92 -22.94
C THR A 88 -31.96 11.81 -22.68
N ARG A 89 -32.09 11.32 -21.44
CA ARG A 89 -33.05 10.27 -21.06
C ARG A 89 -34.46 10.81 -20.81
N ARG A 90 -34.58 12.08 -20.42
CA ARG A 90 -35.86 12.76 -20.15
C ARG A 90 -36.58 13.26 -21.41
N TYR A 91 -35.87 13.38 -22.53
CA TYR A 91 -36.38 14.00 -23.77
C TYR A 91 -36.53 13.00 -24.94
N GLN A 92 -36.63 11.70 -24.65
CA GLN A 92 -36.91 10.69 -25.66
C GLN A 92 -38.42 10.38 -25.67
N PRO A 93 -39.13 10.61 -26.80
CA PRO A 93 -40.60 10.51 -26.90
C PRO A 93 -41.13 9.07 -26.87
#